data_AF-A0A6A5AEQ0-F1
#
_entry.id   AF-A0A6A5AEQ0-F1
#
_cell.length_a   1.000
_cell.length_b   1.000
_cell.length_c   1.000
_cell.angle_alpha   90.00
_cell.angle_beta   90.00
_cell.angle_gamma   90.00
#
_symmetry.space_group_name_H-M   'P 1'
#
loop_
_entity.id
_entity.type
_entity.pdbx_description
1 polymer ?
#
loop_
_entity_poly.entity_id
_entity_poly.type
_entity_poly.pdbx_seq_one_letter_code
_entity_poly.pdbx_strand_id
1 'polypeptide(L)'
;MQHHRVILSSEDEESIYKALMKQVQTSILTTPAIRLVHATRQEGYRLYEQHHGVRVYTRKSASGGEETMSVSYSQNHLTFENLVYLLLAPSTEEHRIQQTLFHDDAFLDGCVLSTVLSPTDEDPFQWYGLKYTKMALSSYRFVDPRDLCYVEVQHPPSFLQPF
;
A
#
# COMPACT_ATOMS: atom_id res chain seq x y z
N MET A 1 -21.71 5.71 9.47
CA MET A 1 -21.94 4.27 9.23
C MET A 1 -21.28 3.49 10.35
N GLN A 2 -21.93 2.48 10.94
CA GLN A 2 -21.29 1.64 11.97
C GLN A 2 -20.57 0.49 11.26
N HIS A 3 -19.23 0.58 11.15
CA HIS A 3 -18.45 -0.49 10.54
C HIS A 3 -18.39 -1.68 11.50
N HIS A 4 -18.62 -2.88 10.97
CA HIS A 4 -18.55 -4.10 11.74
C HIS A 4 -17.08 -4.47 11.93
N ARG A 5 -16.66 -4.75 13.16
CA ARG A 5 -15.32 -5.27 13.44
C ARG A 5 -15.18 -6.63 12.76
N VAL A 6 -14.14 -6.80 11.95
CA VAL A 6 -13.85 -8.07 11.30
C VAL A 6 -12.83 -8.81 12.15
N ILE A 7 -13.06 -10.10 12.41
CA ILE A 7 -12.13 -10.96 13.13
C ILE A 7 -11.66 -12.03 12.13
N LEU A 8 -10.38 -11.99 11.77
CA LEU A 8 -9.74 -13.08 11.03
C LEU A 8 -9.49 -14.25 11.98
N SER A 9 -9.51 -15.48 11.47
CA SER A 9 -9.06 -16.61 12.27
C SER A 9 -7.56 -16.46 12.56
N SER A 10 -7.09 -16.96 13.70
CA SER A 10 -5.66 -16.86 14.06
C SER A 10 -4.76 -17.56 13.03
N GLU A 11 -5.25 -18.63 12.40
CA GLU A 11 -4.52 -19.35 11.34
C GLU A 11 -4.41 -18.49 10.06
N ASP A 12 -5.51 -17.87 9.63
CA ASP A 12 -5.51 -16.99 8.45
C ASP A 12 -4.63 -15.76 8.69
N GLU A 13 -4.73 -15.16 9.88
CA GLU A 13 -3.94 -13.99 10.27
C GLU A 13 -2.44 -14.28 10.21
N GLU A 14 -1.99 -15.40 10.80
CA GLU A 14 -0.58 -15.80 10.79
C GLU A 14 -0.10 -16.15 9.38
N SER A 15 -0.92 -16.87 8.61
CA SER A 15 -0.59 -17.27 7.23
C SER A 15 -0.42 -16.06 6.31
N ILE A 16 -1.37 -15.11 6.36
CA ILE A 16 -1.32 -13.87 5.59
C ILE A 16 -0.12 -13.03 6.01
N TYR A 17 0.13 -12.89 7.31
CA TYR A 17 1.27 -12.13 7.82
C TYR A 17 2.60 -12.70 7.30
N LYS A 18 2.79 -14.02 7.38
CA LYS A 18 3.98 -14.69 6.85
C LYS A 18 4.16 -14.47 5.34
N ALA A 19 3.07 -14.55 4.58
CA ALA A 19 3.11 -14.32 3.14
C ALA A 19 3.53 -12.88 2.80
N LEU A 20 2.97 -11.87 3.48
CA LEU A 20 3.32 -10.47 3.30
C LEU A 20 4.76 -10.18 3.73
N MET A 21 5.19 -10.68 4.88
CA MET A 21 6.57 -10.48 5.34
C MET A 21 7.60 -11.13 4.41
N LYS A 22 7.28 -12.26 3.79
CA LYS A 22 8.13 -12.86 2.75
C LYS A 22 8.26 -11.94 1.53
N GLN A 23 7.19 -11.26 1.13
CA GLN A 23 7.23 -10.27 0.04
C GLN A 23 8.08 -9.05 0.42
N VAL A 24 7.94 -8.55 1.64
CA VAL A 24 8.75 -7.45 2.18
C VAL A 24 10.24 -7.84 2.17
N GLN A 25 10.59 -9.00 2.73
CA GLN A 25 11.97 -9.51 2.73
C GLN A 25 12.54 -9.65 1.31
N THR A 26 11.77 -10.21 0.37
CA THR A 26 12.20 -10.34 -1.03
C THR A 26 12.41 -8.98 -1.70
N SER A 27 11.56 -8.01 -1.37
CA SER A 27 11.66 -6.65 -1.89
C SER A 27 12.88 -5.91 -1.34
N ILE A 28 13.32 -6.22 -0.14
CA ILE A 28 14.51 -5.62 0.48
C ILE A 28 15.80 -6.23 -0.09
N LEU A 29 15.81 -7.54 -0.36
CA LEU A 29 16.96 -8.24 -0.94
C LEU A 29 17.20 -7.89 -2.42
N THR A 30 16.29 -7.15 -3.05
CA THR A 30 16.42 -6.67 -4.42
C THR A 30 16.60 -5.15 -4.44
N THR A 31 17.31 -4.62 -5.43
CA THR A 31 17.37 -3.16 -5.63
C THR A 31 16.17 -2.69 -6.45
N PRO A 32 15.69 -1.44 -6.27
CA PRO A 32 14.69 -0.85 -7.15
C PRO A 32 15.05 -0.95 -8.64
N ALA A 33 16.34 -0.83 -8.98
CA ALA A 33 16.84 -0.98 -10.34
C ALA A 33 16.67 -2.41 -10.87
N ILE A 34 17.01 -3.44 -10.08
CA ILE A 34 16.81 -4.84 -10.47
C ILE A 34 15.33 -5.14 -10.64
N ARG A 35 14.46 -4.66 -9.73
CA ARG A 35 13.01 -4.82 -9.85
C ARG A 35 12.47 -4.18 -11.13
N LEU A 36 12.93 -2.97 -11.47
CA LEU A 36 12.52 -2.30 -12.70
C LEU A 36 12.98 -3.05 -13.96
N VAL A 37 14.20 -3.59 -13.97
CA VAL A 37 14.69 -4.42 -15.08
C VAL A 37 13.83 -5.68 -15.22
N HIS A 38 13.51 -6.36 -14.12
CA HIS A 38 12.63 -7.53 -14.13
C HIS A 38 11.23 -7.17 -14.67
N ALA A 39 10.62 -6.13 -14.12
CA ALA A 39 9.30 -5.63 -14.52
C ALA A 39 9.22 -5.34 -16.03
N THR A 40 10.22 -4.65 -16.57
CA THR A 40 10.22 -4.20 -17.97
C THR A 40 10.66 -5.28 -18.95
N ARG A 41 11.62 -6.14 -18.59
CA ARG A 41 12.18 -7.14 -19.52
C ARG A 41 11.51 -8.50 -19.47
N GLN A 42 11.02 -8.90 -18.30
CA GLN A 42 10.47 -10.24 -18.09
C GLN A 42 8.94 -10.22 -17.94
N GLU A 43 8.43 -9.17 -17.34
CA GLU A 43 7.03 -9.05 -16.93
C GLU A 43 6.16 -8.20 -17.87
N GLY A 44 6.76 -7.61 -18.90
CA GLY A 44 6.05 -6.91 -19.98
C GLY A 44 5.56 -5.51 -19.65
N TYR A 45 5.98 -4.91 -18.52
CA TYR A 45 5.68 -3.51 -18.21
C TYR A 45 6.31 -2.57 -19.22
N ARG A 46 5.51 -1.62 -19.74
CA ARG A 46 5.94 -0.59 -20.69
C ARG A 46 5.76 0.78 -20.09
N LEU A 47 6.69 1.70 -20.37
CA LEU A 47 6.56 3.08 -19.93
C LEU A 47 5.31 3.70 -20.57
N TYR A 48 4.40 4.17 -19.73
CA TYR A 48 3.18 4.86 -20.14
C TYR A 48 3.38 6.37 -20.08
N GLU A 49 3.92 6.87 -18.96
CA GLU A 49 4.02 8.30 -18.70
C GLU A 49 5.22 8.64 -17.81
N GLN A 50 5.72 9.87 -17.91
CA GLN A 50 6.75 10.40 -17.02
C GLN A 50 6.47 11.86 -16.66
N HIS A 51 6.37 12.17 -15.37
CA HIS A 51 6.14 13.50 -14.82
C HIS A 51 7.05 13.76 -13.63
N HIS A 52 7.79 14.88 -13.65
CA HIS A 52 8.54 15.38 -12.49
C HIS A 52 9.39 14.32 -11.74
N GLY A 53 10.08 13.44 -12.46
CA GLY A 53 10.93 12.39 -11.87
C GLY A 53 10.19 11.11 -11.43
N VAL A 54 8.87 11.06 -11.61
CA VAL A 54 8.04 9.86 -11.48
C VAL A 54 7.82 9.25 -12.87
N ARG A 55 8.07 7.95 -13.01
CA ARG A 55 7.79 7.17 -14.22
C ARG A 55 6.66 6.18 -13.92
N VAL A 56 5.66 6.14 -14.78
CA VAL A 56 4.52 5.24 -14.68
C VAL A 56 4.62 4.20 -15.80
N TYR A 57 4.61 2.94 -15.42
CA TYR A 57 4.66 1.79 -16.32
C TYR A 57 3.33 1.03 -16.24
N THR A 58 2.82 0.56 -17.37
CA THR A 58 1.61 -0.27 -17.40
C THR A 58 1.82 -1.58 -18.15
N ARG A 59 1.00 -2.57 -17.81
CA ARG A 59 0.83 -3.81 -18.59
C ARG A 59 -0.62 -4.27 -18.54
N LYS A 60 -1.03 -5.11 -19.50
CA LYS A 60 -2.28 -5.85 -19.39
C LYS A 60 -2.13 -6.95 -18.34
N SER A 61 -3.02 -6.96 -17.36
CA SER A 61 -3.12 -8.03 -16.37
C SER A 61 -3.61 -9.32 -17.03
N ALA A 62 -3.19 -10.46 -16.50
CA ALA A 62 -3.71 -11.77 -16.90
C ALA A 62 -5.22 -11.90 -16.63
N SER A 63 -5.76 -11.15 -15.67
CA SER A 63 -7.19 -11.13 -15.31
C SER A 63 -8.06 -10.21 -16.17
N GLY A 64 -7.47 -9.50 -17.14
CA GLY A 64 -8.21 -8.63 -18.08
C GLY A 64 -8.25 -7.14 -17.72
N GLY A 65 -7.54 -6.72 -16.66
CA GLY A 65 -7.35 -5.30 -16.29
C GLY A 65 -6.03 -4.69 -16.80
N GLU A 66 -5.75 -3.46 -16.38
CA GLU A 66 -4.43 -2.82 -16.52
C GLU A 66 -3.74 -2.80 -15.16
N GLU A 67 -2.52 -3.31 -15.11
CA GLU A 67 -1.64 -3.17 -13.94
C GLU A 67 -0.72 -1.98 -14.14
N THR A 68 -0.57 -1.18 -13.09
CA THR A 68 0.23 0.04 -13.10
C THR A 68 1.30 -0.02 -12.03
N MET A 69 2.52 0.36 -12.40
CA MET A 69 3.67 0.48 -11.50
C MET A 69 4.25 1.89 -11.63
N SER A 70 4.25 2.65 -10.54
CA SER A 70 4.94 3.95 -10.46
C SER A 70 6.31 3.80 -9.82
N VAL A 71 7.34 4.35 -10.46
CA VAL A 71 8.71 4.40 -9.95
C VAL A 71 9.14 5.85 -9.84
N SER A 72 9.44 6.29 -8.61
CA SER A 72 9.92 7.63 -8.33
C SER A 72 11.37 7.58 -7.86
N TYR A 73 12.21 8.45 -8.42
CA TYR A 73 13.57 8.71 -7.97
C TYR A 73 13.62 10.12 -7.39
N SER A 74 12.76 10.39 -6.39
CA SER A 74 12.65 11.74 -5.87
C SER A 74 13.87 12.10 -5.03
N GLN A 75 14.58 13.17 -5.41
CA GLN A 75 15.53 13.87 -4.54
C GLN A 75 14.80 14.84 -3.60
N ASN A 76 13.68 14.39 -3.02
CA ASN A 76 12.87 15.23 -2.15
C ASN A 76 13.63 15.54 -0.87
N HIS A 77 13.40 16.71 -0.28
CA HIS A 77 13.89 17.07 1.05
C HIS A 77 13.21 16.29 2.19
N LEU A 78 12.27 15.38 1.87
CA LEU A 78 11.62 14.52 2.83
C LEU A 78 12.52 13.35 3.17
N THR A 79 12.75 13.13 4.47
CA THR A 79 13.40 11.93 4.96
C THR A 79 12.51 10.71 4.72
N PHE A 80 13.11 9.53 4.66
CA PHE A 80 12.36 8.26 4.62
C PHE A 80 11.38 8.16 5.80
N GLU A 81 11.82 8.58 6.99
CA GLU A 81 10.99 8.58 8.19
C GLU A 81 9.73 9.44 8.04
N ASN A 82 9.85 10.65 7.48
CA ASN A 82 8.69 11.49 7.21
C ASN A 82 7.71 10.83 6.22
N LEU A 83 8.21 10.08 5.24
CA LEU A 83 7.36 9.31 4.33
C LEU A 83 6.64 8.17 5.04
N VAL A 84 7.33 7.45 5.94
CA VAL A 84 6.69 6.38 6.72
C VAL A 84 5.61 6.96 7.65
N TYR A 85 5.87 8.07 8.35
CA TYR A 85 4.84 8.75 9.15
C TYR A 85 3.65 9.22 8.32
N LEU A 86 3.87 9.71 7.10
CA LEU A 86 2.78 10.09 6.18
C LEU A 86 1.93 8.87 5.78
N LEU A 87 2.55 7.70 5.65
CA LEU A 87 1.90 6.47 5.22
C LEU A 87 1.27 5.68 6.38
N LEU A 88 1.70 5.92 7.62
CA LEU A 88 1.16 5.26 8.80
C LEU A 88 -0.19 5.87 9.19
N ALA A 89 -1.25 5.04 9.19
CA ALA A 89 -2.60 5.44 9.57
C ALA A 89 -3.27 4.33 10.39
N PRO A 90 -2.99 4.24 11.70
CA PRO A 90 -3.35 3.09 12.52
C PRO A 90 -4.79 3.12 13.02
N SER A 91 -5.42 4.29 13.15
CA SER A 91 -6.83 4.44 13.50
C SER A 91 -7.73 4.74 12.30
N THR A 92 -9.03 4.52 12.44
CA THR A 92 -10.03 4.86 11.41
C THR A 92 -10.00 6.34 11.06
N GLU A 93 -9.80 7.23 12.03
CA GLU A 93 -9.78 8.67 11.79
C GLU A 93 -8.53 9.08 11.00
N GLU A 94 -7.35 8.56 11.38
CA GLU A 94 -6.11 8.79 10.61
C GLU A 94 -6.20 8.21 9.20
N HIS A 95 -6.79 7.02 9.05
CA HIS A 95 -7.00 6.40 7.74
C HIS A 95 -7.90 7.28 6.85
N ARG A 96 -9.00 7.80 7.39
CA ARG A 96 -9.88 8.72 6.66
C ARG A 96 -9.18 10.01 6.26
N ILE A 97 -8.43 10.63 7.18
CA ILE A 97 -7.66 11.84 6.89
C ILE A 97 -6.66 11.56 5.76
N GLN A 98 -5.87 10.49 5.88
CA GLN A 98 -4.88 10.11 4.89
C GLN A 98 -5.51 9.85 3.50
N GLN A 99 -6.58 9.07 3.44
CA GLN A 99 -7.25 8.76 2.17
C GLN A 99 -7.88 10.01 1.54
N THR A 100 -8.42 10.92 2.35
CA THR A 100 -8.92 12.22 1.87
C THR A 100 -7.77 13.06 1.31
N LEU A 101 -6.60 13.08 1.95
CA LEU A 101 -5.43 13.81 1.43
C LEU A 101 -4.92 13.24 0.09
N PHE A 102 -5.03 11.92 -0.11
CA PHE A 102 -4.53 11.27 -1.33
C PHE A 102 -5.53 11.29 -2.50
N HIS A 103 -6.82 11.31 -2.20
CA HIS A 103 -7.86 11.09 -3.19
C HIS A 103 -8.89 12.22 -3.28
N ASP A 104 -8.80 13.22 -2.40
CA ASP A 104 -9.66 14.40 -2.39
C ASP A 104 -11.14 14.00 -2.43
N ASP A 105 -11.94 14.64 -3.27
CA ASP A 105 -13.37 14.36 -3.46
C ASP A 105 -13.68 12.92 -3.95
N ALA A 106 -12.69 12.15 -4.41
CA ALA A 106 -12.91 10.78 -4.84
C ALA A 106 -13.05 9.80 -3.66
N PHE A 107 -12.55 10.15 -2.47
CA PHE A 107 -12.72 9.31 -1.27
C PHE A 107 -14.14 9.47 -0.69
N LEU A 108 -14.83 8.35 -0.46
CA LEU A 108 -16.21 8.36 0.04
C LEU A 108 -16.32 7.91 1.49
N ASP A 109 -15.61 6.85 1.87
CA ASP A 109 -15.54 6.35 3.25
C ASP A 109 -14.36 5.37 3.39
N GLY A 110 -13.95 5.11 4.62
CA GLY A 110 -12.91 4.15 4.94
C GLY A 110 -12.84 3.89 6.43
N CYS A 111 -12.31 2.73 6.83
CA CYS A 111 -12.08 2.42 8.23
C CYS A 111 -11.00 1.36 8.43
N VAL A 112 -10.45 1.32 9.64
CA VAL A 112 -9.64 0.21 10.12
C VAL A 112 -10.60 -0.83 10.70
N LEU A 113 -10.68 -1.99 10.05
CA LEU A 113 -11.59 -3.09 10.41
C LEU A 113 -11.04 -3.96 11.54
N SER A 114 -9.72 -4.14 11.57
CA SER A 114 -8.99 -4.86 12.61
C SER A 114 -7.55 -4.38 12.67
N THR A 115 -6.99 -4.40 13.88
CA THR A 115 -5.58 -4.14 14.15
C THR A 115 -5.02 -5.35 14.89
N VAL A 116 -3.97 -5.93 14.33
CA VAL A 116 -3.25 -7.08 14.88
C VAL A 116 -1.96 -6.61 15.55
N LEU A 117 -1.18 -5.79 14.84
CA LEU A 117 -0.01 -5.10 15.39
C LEU A 117 -0.24 -3.59 15.30
N SER A 118 0.06 -2.90 16.39
CA SER A 118 0.01 -1.44 16.50
C SER A 118 1.40 -0.88 16.79
N PRO A 119 1.67 0.40 16.46
CA PRO A 119 2.89 1.08 16.86
C PRO A 119 3.17 0.97 18.37
N THR A 120 4.45 0.85 18.72
CA THR A 120 4.94 0.87 20.11
C THR A 120 6.08 1.88 20.26
N ASP A 121 6.55 2.11 21.49
CA ASP A 121 7.67 3.03 21.74
C ASP A 121 8.99 2.50 21.14
N GLU A 122 9.17 1.18 21.10
CA GLU A 122 10.36 0.52 20.52
C GLU A 122 10.30 0.44 19.00
N ASP A 123 9.09 0.33 18.45
CA ASP A 123 8.85 0.31 17.02
C ASP A 123 7.60 1.16 16.69
N PRO A 124 7.79 2.47 16.44
CA PRO A 124 6.69 3.37 16.14
C PRO A 124 6.13 3.21 14.72
N PHE A 125 6.72 2.34 13.90
CA PHE A 125 6.34 2.15 12.49
C PHE A 125 5.71 0.79 12.20
N GLN A 126 5.72 -0.13 13.17
CA GLN A 126 5.03 -1.39 13.00
C GLN A 126 3.52 -1.18 12.94
N TRP A 127 2.90 -1.79 11.94
CA TRP A 127 1.45 -1.91 11.88
C TRP A 127 1.07 -3.12 11.04
N TYR A 128 0.08 -3.89 11.50
CA TYR A 128 -0.49 -4.98 10.72
C TYR A 128 -1.98 -5.06 11.00
N GLY A 129 -2.79 -5.10 9.95
CA GLY A 129 -4.24 -5.14 10.10
C GLY A 129 -5.00 -5.09 8.80
N LEU A 130 -6.32 -4.95 8.93
CA LEU A 130 -7.27 -4.96 7.83
C LEU A 130 -7.91 -3.56 7.70
N LYS A 131 -7.90 -3.02 6.48
CA LYS A 131 -8.51 -1.74 6.15
C LYS A 131 -9.57 -1.88 5.08
N TYR A 132 -10.51 -0.96 5.13
CA TYR A 132 -11.56 -0.77 4.14
C TYR A 132 -11.46 0.64 3.56
N THR A 133 -11.66 0.76 2.26
CA THR A 133 -11.76 2.04 1.56
C THR A 133 -12.84 1.95 0.49
N LYS A 134 -13.63 3.02 0.32
CA LYS A 134 -14.61 3.21 -0.73
C LYS A 134 -14.30 4.48 -1.51
N MET A 135 -14.24 4.36 -2.84
CA MET A 135 -13.88 5.44 -3.74
C MET A 135 -14.88 5.60 -4.88
N ALA A 136 -15.14 6.86 -5.24
CA ALA A 136 -15.72 7.19 -6.53
C ALA A 136 -14.66 7.02 -7.63
N LEU A 137 -15.05 6.41 -8.74
CA LEU A 137 -14.19 6.37 -9.93
C LEU A 137 -14.34 7.69 -10.70
N SER A 138 -13.34 8.04 -11.51
CA SER A 138 -13.39 9.26 -12.35
C SER A 138 -14.62 9.30 -13.27
N SER A 139 -15.19 8.13 -13.59
CA SER A 139 -16.43 7.94 -14.33
C SER A 139 -17.67 7.76 -13.43
N TYR A 140 -17.70 8.30 -12.20
CA TYR A 140 -18.76 8.08 -11.20
C TYR A 140 -20.20 8.36 -11.70
N ARG A 141 -20.37 9.16 -12.76
CA ARG A 141 -21.66 9.39 -13.41
C ARG A 141 -22.21 8.18 -14.19
N PHE A 142 -21.34 7.21 -14.47
CA PHE A 142 -21.63 6.03 -15.30
C PHE A 142 -21.23 4.72 -14.62
N VAL A 143 -20.45 4.79 -13.54
CA VAL A 143 -19.96 3.62 -12.82
C VAL A 143 -20.15 3.85 -11.33
N ASP A 144 -20.78 2.89 -10.67
CA ASP A 144 -20.94 2.93 -9.22
C ASP A 144 -19.58 3.01 -8.50
N PRO A 145 -19.52 3.66 -7.34
CA PRO A 145 -18.33 3.62 -6.50
C PRO A 145 -17.84 2.21 -6.24
N ARG A 146 -16.53 2.05 -6.06
CA ARG A 146 -15.90 0.76 -5.73
C ARG A 146 -15.42 0.77 -4.30
N ASP A 147 -15.46 -0.39 -3.67
CA ASP A 147 -14.84 -0.62 -2.39
C ASP A 147 -13.72 -1.66 -2.48
N LEU A 148 -12.80 -1.57 -1.52
CA LEU A 148 -11.67 -2.45 -1.37
C LEU A 148 -11.50 -2.77 0.11
N CYS A 149 -11.33 -4.05 0.40
CA CYS A 149 -10.87 -4.54 1.68
C CYS A 149 -9.47 -5.14 1.48
N TYR A 150 -8.50 -4.68 2.25
CA TYR A 150 -7.11 -5.06 2.05
C TYR A 150 -6.37 -5.19 3.38
N VAL A 151 -5.40 -6.10 3.38
CA VAL A 151 -4.47 -6.27 4.49
C VAL A 151 -3.24 -5.42 4.20
N GLU A 152 -2.79 -4.70 5.21
CA GLU A 152 -1.59 -3.86 5.11
C GLU A 152 -0.61 -4.25 6.22
N VAL A 153 0.68 -4.27 5.86
CA VAL A 153 1.78 -4.46 6.80
C VAL A 153 2.76 -3.30 6.63
N GLN A 154 3.13 -2.70 7.74
CA GLN A 154 4.20 -1.72 7.86
C GLN A 154 5.19 -2.24 8.88
N HIS A 155 6.47 -2.17 8.53
CA HIS A 155 7.57 -2.54 9.41
C HIS A 155 8.74 -1.62 9.11
N PRO A 156 9.43 -1.10 10.14
CA PRO A 156 10.60 -0.28 9.90
C PRO A 156 11.74 -1.12 9.31
N PRO A 157 12.65 -0.47 8.58
CA PRO A 157 13.88 -1.11 8.12
C PRO A 157 14.83 -1.47 9.27
N SER A 158 14.57 -1.14 10.54
CA SER A 158 15.43 -1.54 11.66
C SER A 158 15.42 -3.05 11.96
N PHE A 159 14.41 -3.78 11.47
CA PHE A 159 14.43 -5.26 11.41
C PHE A 159 15.47 -5.83 10.41
N LEU A 160 16.25 -4.96 9.76
CA LEU A 160 17.34 -5.30 8.84
C LEU A 160 18.71 -5.36 9.51
N GLN A 161 18.81 -6.01 10.67
CA GLN A 161 20.13 -6.52 11.07
C GLN A 161 20.41 -7.82 10.29
N PRO A 162 21.53 -7.89 9.54
CA PRO A 162 21.94 -9.13 8.92
C PRO A 162 22.30 -10.12 10.03
N PHE A 163 21.70 -11.31 10.00
CA PHE A 163 22.40 -12.49 10.50
C PHE A 163 23.43 -12.93 9.46
#